data_AF-A0A6I0EV54-F1
#
_entry.id   AF-A0A6I0EV54-F1
#
_cell.length_a   1.000
_cell.length_b   1.000
_cell.length_c   1.000
_cell.angle_alpha   90.00
_cell.angle_beta   90.00
_cell.angle_gamma   90.00
#
_symmetry.space_group_name_H-M   'P 1'
#
loop_
_entity.id
_entity.type
_entity.pdbx_description
1 polymer ?
#
loop_
_entity_poly.entity_id
_entity_poly.type
_entity_poly.pdbx_seq_one_letter_code
_entity_poly.pdbx_strand_id
1 'polypeptide(L)'
;MIRLATKAIPGLLVLIIAILLILSLNQLYKQKDPEKSKIVMYLNEIREVAKLVTLEHNASITIAIDDPLRWHDFGLVGTLTSLGSEPVPRTSIKYIAVGQGTVLIGIDADKIELIEQPQGELILQLPQPEVLYQFINVDSWEVLYQQEPYVRKFIKPLNREEIRKLEAEALTALVQEVQENGLLEEAAEKAKLEIEKLLEEKEIATVKIAQA
;
A
#
# COMPACT_ATOMS: atom_id res chain seq x y z
N MET A 1 -10.96 59.69 -68.10
CA MET A 1 -9.71 59.40 -67.37
C MET A 1 -9.98 59.55 -65.89
N ILE A 2 -10.19 58.44 -65.17
CA ILE A 2 -10.47 58.44 -63.73
C ILE A 2 -9.17 58.06 -63.02
N ARG A 3 -8.56 59.02 -62.32
CA ARG A 3 -7.53 58.77 -61.31
C ARG A 3 -8.26 58.50 -59.99
N LEU A 4 -8.18 57.28 -59.47
CA LEU A 4 -8.61 56.94 -58.11
C LEU A 4 -7.42 56.44 -57.32
N ALA A 5 -7.34 56.97 -56.10
CA ALA A 5 -6.18 57.04 -55.25
C ALA A 5 -5.74 55.67 -54.70
N THR A 6 -4.48 55.31 -54.94
CA THR A 6 -3.79 54.18 -54.33
C THR A 6 -2.95 54.66 -53.14
N LYS A 7 -3.59 55.01 -52.01
CA LYS A 7 -2.90 55.32 -50.74
C LYS A 7 -3.75 54.93 -49.53
N ALA A 8 -4.01 53.63 -49.33
CA ALA A 8 -4.65 53.14 -48.09
C ALA A 8 -4.17 51.73 -47.66
N ILE A 9 -3.08 51.21 -48.24
CA ILE A 9 -2.65 49.82 -48.03
C ILE A 9 -1.67 49.62 -46.84
N PRO A 10 -0.76 50.56 -46.47
CA PRO A 10 0.24 50.24 -45.45
C PRO A 10 -0.32 50.16 -44.02
N GLY A 11 -1.39 50.91 -43.69
CA GLY A 11 -1.97 50.91 -42.34
C GLY A 11 -2.68 49.62 -41.98
N LEU A 12 -3.34 48.97 -42.94
CA LEU A 12 -4.06 47.71 -42.71
C LEU A 12 -3.09 46.55 -42.45
N LEU A 13 -1.95 46.55 -43.13
CA LEU A 13 -0.93 45.51 -43.02
C LEU A 13 -0.24 45.55 -41.64
N VAL A 14 0.03 46.74 -41.12
CA VAL A 14 0.57 46.94 -39.75
C VAL A 14 -0.42 46.47 -38.68
N LEU A 15 -1.72 46.72 -38.87
CA LEU A 15 -2.76 46.28 -37.93
C LEU A 15 -2.86 44.75 -37.86
N ILE A 16 -2.80 44.08 -39.01
CA ILE A 16 -2.85 42.61 -39.10
C ILE A 16 -1.64 41.98 -38.41
N ILE A 17 -0.44 42.54 -38.61
CA ILE A 17 0.78 42.07 -37.96
C ILE A 17 0.70 42.27 -36.44
N ALA A 18 0.16 43.40 -35.97
CA ALA A 18 -0.04 43.66 -34.55
C ALA A 18 -1.02 42.67 -33.90
N ILE A 19 -2.12 42.35 -34.58
CA ILE A 19 -3.12 41.37 -34.11
C ILE A 19 -2.51 39.96 -34.06
N LEU A 20 -1.75 39.57 -35.08
CA LEU A 20 -1.03 38.29 -35.11
C LEU A 20 0.01 38.19 -33.98
N LEU A 21 0.73 39.27 -33.71
CA LEU A 21 1.67 39.35 -32.59
C LEU A 21 0.93 39.16 -31.26
N ILE A 22 -0.17 39.89 -31.03
CA ILE A 22 -0.97 39.76 -29.80
C ILE A 22 -1.54 38.34 -29.64
N LEU A 23 -2.01 37.71 -30.73
CA LEU A 23 -2.48 36.33 -30.72
C LEU A 23 -1.34 35.34 -30.42
N SER A 24 -0.15 35.54 -31.00
CA SER A 24 1.02 34.69 -30.73
C SER A 24 1.53 34.85 -29.29
N LEU A 25 1.50 36.07 -28.75
CA LEU A 25 1.83 36.37 -27.35
C LEU A 25 0.83 35.73 -26.41
N ASN A 26 -0.47 35.74 -26.73
CA ASN A 26 -1.50 35.03 -25.94
C ASN A 26 -1.34 33.51 -26.00
N GLN A 27 -0.84 32.94 -27.10
CA GLN A 27 -0.52 31.52 -27.17
C GLN A 27 0.71 31.15 -26.34
N LEU A 28 1.73 32.01 -26.31
CA LEU A 28 2.92 31.84 -25.46
C LEU A 28 2.63 32.06 -23.97
N TYR A 29 1.74 32.98 -23.62
CA TYR A 29 1.34 33.24 -22.23
C TYR A 29 0.52 32.09 -21.61
N LYS A 30 -0.10 31.25 -22.45
CA LYS A 30 -0.80 30.04 -22.02
C LYS A 30 0.12 28.86 -21.63
N GLN A 31 1.44 29.00 -21.73
CA GLN A 31 2.34 27.83 -21.74
C GLN A 31 3.31 27.67 -20.56
N LYS A 32 3.14 28.39 -19.45
CA LYS A 32 3.93 28.13 -18.24
C LYS A 32 3.11 28.37 -16.99
N ASP A 33 2.38 27.35 -16.57
CA ASP A 33 1.81 27.34 -15.24
C ASP A 33 2.97 27.13 -14.23
N PRO A 34 3.31 28.16 -13.42
CA PRO A 34 4.43 28.07 -12.48
C PRO A 34 4.21 26.98 -11.43
N GLU A 35 2.96 26.65 -11.08
CA GLU A 35 2.67 25.58 -10.12
C GLU A 35 2.92 24.19 -10.71
N LYS A 36 2.58 23.99 -11.99
CA LYS A 36 2.91 22.75 -12.72
C LYS A 36 4.41 22.48 -12.72
N SER A 37 5.22 23.53 -12.93
CA SER A 37 6.68 23.39 -12.88
C SER A 37 7.19 23.08 -11.48
N LYS A 38 6.53 23.56 -10.42
CA LYS A 38 6.88 23.24 -9.03
C LYS A 38 6.60 21.77 -8.72
N ILE A 39 5.38 21.28 -8.96
CA ILE A 39 5.05 19.89 -8.59
C ILE A 39 5.86 18.86 -9.37
N VAL A 40 6.13 19.09 -10.65
CA VAL A 40 7.00 18.19 -11.45
C VAL A 40 8.42 18.14 -10.87
N MET A 41 8.92 19.26 -10.34
CA MET A 41 10.23 19.33 -9.70
C MET A 41 10.25 18.58 -8.36
N TYR A 42 9.16 18.63 -7.60
CA TYR A 42 9.03 17.99 -6.29
C TYR A 42 8.46 16.57 -6.32
N LEU A 43 8.09 16.04 -7.49
CA LEU A 43 7.50 14.70 -7.60
C LEU A 43 8.39 13.61 -7.00
N ASN A 44 9.71 13.73 -7.14
CA ASN A 44 10.63 12.79 -6.50
C ASN A 44 10.60 12.89 -4.97
N GLU A 45 10.55 14.10 -4.41
CA GLU A 45 10.45 14.32 -2.96
C GLU A 45 9.11 13.80 -2.41
N ILE A 46 8.02 14.02 -3.15
CA ILE A 46 6.69 13.45 -2.84
C ILE A 46 6.76 11.92 -2.80
N ARG A 47 7.43 11.29 -3.76
CA ARG A 47 7.63 9.83 -3.79
C ARG A 47 8.50 9.36 -2.64
N GLU A 48 9.55 10.09 -2.28
CA GLU A 48 10.40 9.76 -1.14
C GLU A 48 9.63 9.82 0.17
N VAL A 49 8.84 10.87 0.40
CA VAL A 49 7.95 10.96 1.56
C VAL A 49 6.96 9.80 1.57
N ALA A 50 6.29 9.52 0.44
CA ALA A 50 5.37 8.40 0.33
C ALA A 50 6.01 7.04 0.67
N LYS A 51 7.28 6.80 0.26
CA LYS A 51 8.02 5.57 0.59
C LYS A 51 8.30 5.43 2.09
N LEU A 52 8.42 6.53 2.81
CA LEU A 52 8.67 6.55 4.25
C LEU A 52 7.38 6.40 5.06
N VAL A 53 6.22 6.69 4.45
CA VAL A 53 4.93 6.55 5.10
C VAL A 53 4.41 5.12 4.92
N THR A 54 4.91 4.25 5.77
CA THR A 54 4.48 2.85 5.87
C THR A 54 3.96 2.55 7.26
N LEU A 55 2.94 1.70 7.34
CA LEU A 55 2.39 1.18 8.58
C LEU A 55 2.93 -0.23 8.81
N GLU A 56 3.70 -0.40 9.88
CA GLU A 56 4.14 -1.71 10.34
C GLU A 56 3.12 -2.28 11.34
N HIS A 57 2.62 -3.48 11.06
CA HIS A 57 1.71 -4.21 11.92
C HIS A 57 2.32 -5.54 12.33
N ASN A 58 2.43 -5.75 13.65
CA ASN A 58 2.91 -7.00 14.24
C ASN A 58 1.74 -7.74 14.86
N ALA A 59 1.51 -8.99 14.44
CA ALA A 59 0.37 -9.78 14.89
C ALA A 59 0.79 -11.17 15.40
N SER A 60 -0.03 -11.71 16.30
CA SER A 60 0.08 -13.09 16.77
C SER A 60 -0.86 -13.96 15.97
N ILE A 61 -0.30 -14.84 15.16
CA ILE A 61 -1.04 -15.73 14.28
C ILE A 61 -1.36 -17.01 15.03
N THR A 62 -2.60 -17.46 14.92
CA THR A 62 -3.10 -18.67 15.59
C THR A 62 -3.72 -19.61 14.56
N ILE A 63 -3.20 -20.84 14.47
CA ILE A 63 -3.68 -21.87 13.53
C ILE A 63 -4.12 -23.10 14.32
N ALA A 64 -5.37 -23.50 14.14
CA ALA A 64 -5.90 -24.74 14.72
C ALA A 64 -5.46 -25.95 13.88
N ILE A 65 -4.84 -26.93 14.53
CA ILE A 65 -4.45 -28.21 13.93
C ILE A 65 -5.46 -29.26 14.40
N ASP A 66 -6.65 -29.23 13.82
CA ASP A 66 -7.77 -30.07 14.23
C ASP A 66 -7.89 -31.38 13.43
N ASP A 67 -7.09 -31.55 12.37
CA ASP A 67 -7.07 -32.74 11.53
C ASP A 67 -6.03 -33.77 12.03
N PRO A 68 -6.45 -35.01 12.36
CA PRO A 68 -5.55 -36.10 12.73
C PRO A 68 -4.43 -36.37 11.72
N LEU A 69 -4.65 -36.15 10.42
CA LEU A 69 -3.61 -36.30 9.41
C LEU A 69 -2.51 -35.24 9.60
N ARG A 70 -2.90 -33.99 9.88
CA ARG A 70 -1.94 -32.91 10.18
C ARG A 70 -1.17 -33.21 11.47
N TRP A 71 -1.72 -33.94 12.44
CA TRP A 71 -0.97 -34.29 13.65
C TRP A 71 0.31 -35.07 13.35
N HIS A 72 0.28 -35.96 12.36
CA HIS A 72 1.47 -36.70 11.93
C HIS A 72 2.53 -35.76 11.35
N ASP A 73 2.09 -34.76 10.59
CA ASP A 73 2.98 -33.76 9.95
C ASP A 73 3.79 -32.93 10.94
N PHE A 74 3.31 -32.82 12.18
CA PHE A 74 3.91 -32.05 13.27
C PHE A 74 4.46 -32.94 14.40
N GLY A 75 4.55 -34.27 14.18
CA GLY A 75 5.04 -35.21 15.19
C GLY A 75 4.21 -35.20 16.48
N LEU A 76 2.92 -34.88 16.39
CA LEU A 76 2.00 -34.80 17.53
C LEU A 76 1.39 -36.17 17.88
N VAL A 77 1.48 -37.12 16.94
CA VAL A 77 1.02 -38.51 17.12
C VAL A 77 2.03 -39.31 17.95
N GLY A 78 1.55 -40.01 18.98
CA GLY A 78 2.37 -40.80 19.90
C GLY A 78 2.86 -40.03 21.13
N THR A 79 2.86 -38.70 21.12
CA THR A 79 3.17 -37.87 22.31
C THR A 79 2.08 -37.87 23.38
N LEU A 80 0.87 -38.33 23.05
CA LEU A 80 -0.28 -38.38 23.97
C LEU A 80 -0.41 -39.69 24.76
N THR A 81 0.37 -40.70 24.41
CA THR A 81 0.45 -41.92 25.20
C THR A 81 1.93 -42.20 25.39
N SER A 82 2.42 -42.09 26.61
CA SER A 82 3.74 -42.62 27.00
C SER A 82 3.89 -44.14 26.77
N LEU A 83 2.98 -44.76 26.02
CA LEU A 83 2.78 -46.18 25.79
C LEU A 83 2.36 -46.54 24.33
N GLY A 84 2.30 -45.58 23.39
CA GLY A 84 2.09 -45.89 21.97
C GLY A 84 0.70 -46.41 21.59
N SER A 85 -0.34 -46.11 22.37
CA SER A 85 -1.74 -46.44 22.07
C SER A 85 -2.50 -45.27 21.43
N GLU A 86 -3.46 -45.59 20.56
CA GLU A 86 -4.37 -44.65 19.90
C GLU A 86 -5.11 -43.75 20.92
N PRO A 87 -5.39 -42.47 20.58
CA PRO A 87 -6.12 -41.57 21.46
C PRO A 87 -7.48 -42.16 21.82
N VAL A 88 -7.77 -42.22 23.13
CA VAL A 88 -9.01 -42.80 23.68
C VAL A 88 -10.22 -42.04 23.11
N PRO A 89 -11.27 -42.73 22.63
CA PRO A 89 -12.49 -42.07 22.13
C PRO A 89 -13.17 -41.30 23.26
N ARG A 90 -12.88 -39.99 23.38
CA ARG A 90 -13.51 -38.93 24.20
C ARG A 90 -12.56 -37.80 24.60
N THR A 91 -11.26 -37.89 24.33
CA THR A 91 -10.34 -36.75 24.54
C THR A 91 -10.36 -35.84 23.33
N SER A 92 -11.12 -34.75 23.40
CA SER A 92 -11.14 -33.67 22.40
C SER A 92 -9.90 -32.80 22.53
N ILE A 93 -8.73 -33.35 22.20
CA ILE A 93 -7.47 -32.61 22.26
C ILE A 93 -7.43 -31.66 21.07
N LYS A 94 -7.24 -30.38 21.36
CA LYS A 94 -7.08 -29.32 20.36
C LYS A 94 -5.63 -28.86 20.37
N TYR A 95 -5.00 -28.87 19.21
CA TYR A 95 -3.66 -28.36 19.01
C TYR A 95 -3.75 -27.00 18.33
N ILE A 96 -3.02 -26.04 18.88
CA ILE A 96 -3.01 -24.68 18.37
C ILE A 96 -1.56 -24.30 18.13
N ALA A 97 -1.21 -24.05 16.87
CA ALA A 97 0.06 -23.44 16.53
C ALA A 97 -0.07 -21.92 16.68
N VAL A 98 0.85 -21.32 17.42
CA VAL A 98 0.94 -19.87 17.62
C VAL A 98 2.30 -19.39 17.14
N GLY A 99 2.32 -18.29 16.42
CA GLY A 99 3.54 -17.64 15.97
C GLY A 99 3.34 -16.15 15.75
N GLN A 100 4.41 -15.44 15.42
CA GLN A 100 4.40 -14.01 15.16
C GLN A 100 4.64 -13.72 13.68
N GLY A 101 3.97 -12.70 13.17
CA GLY A 101 4.19 -12.17 11.84
C GLY A 101 4.17 -10.65 11.81
N THR A 102 4.77 -10.10 10.78
CA THR A 102 4.85 -8.66 10.52
C THR A 102 4.37 -8.38 9.11
N VAL A 103 3.55 -7.35 8.94
CA VAL A 103 3.16 -6.80 7.65
C VAL A 103 3.58 -5.35 7.58
N LEU A 104 4.16 -4.97 6.44
CA LEU A 104 4.38 -3.60 6.06
C LEU A 104 3.35 -3.20 5.01
N ILE A 105 2.61 -2.15 5.32
CA ILE A 105 1.50 -1.66 4.50
C ILE A 105 1.83 -0.24 4.06
N GLY A 106 1.48 0.10 2.83
CA GLY A 106 1.64 1.47 2.33
C GLY A 106 1.16 1.62 0.91
N ILE A 107 1.52 2.74 0.29
CA ILE A 107 1.29 2.97 -1.12
C ILE A 107 2.58 2.72 -1.91
N ASP A 108 2.47 2.14 -3.09
CA ASP A 108 3.62 2.02 -3.99
C ASP A 108 3.93 3.38 -4.62
N ALA A 109 4.87 4.11 -4.03
CA ALA A 109 5.20 5.46 -4.45
C ALA A 109 5.63 5.57 -5.92
N ASP A 110 6.16 4.49 -6.52
CA ASP A 110 6.57 4.52 -7.93
C ASP A 110 5.35 4.56 -8.88
N LYS A 111 4.15 4.20 -8.39
CA LYS A 111 2.86 4.34 -9.08
C LYS A 111 2.16 5.69 -8.84
N ILE A 112 2.79 6.65 -8.14
CA ILE A 112 2.24 8.00 -7.99
C ILE A 112 2.37 8.75 -9.31
N GLU A 113 1.23 9.24 -9.80
CA GLU A 113 1.11 9.94 -11.07
C GLU A 113 0.57 11.37 -10.90
N LEU A 114 0.98 12.26 -11.79
CA LEU A 114 0.44 13.61 -11.89
C LEU A 114 -0.39 13.71 -13.17
N ILE A 115 -1.69 13.90 -13.01
CA ILE A 115 -2.65 14.02 -14.11
C ILE A 115 -3.11 15.46 -14.25
N GLU A 116 -3.11 15.96 -15.48
CA GLU A 116 -3.68 17.26 -15.83
C GLU A 116 -5.10 17.05 -16.37
N GLN A 117 -6.08 17.64 -15.72
CA GLN A 117 -7.46 17.62 -16.19
C GLN A 117 -7.69 18.63 -17.32
N PRO A 118 -8.73 18.45 -18.17
CA PRO A 118 -9.02 19.35 -19.29
C PRO A 118 -9.25 20.82 -18.91
N GLN A 119 -9.53 21.10 -17.64
CA GLN A 119 -9.77 22.43 -17.09
C GLN A 119 -8.49 23.12 -16.58
N GLY A 120 -7.33 22.45 -16.70
CA GLY A 120 -6.04 22.93 -16.18
C GLY A 120 -5.79 22.58 -14.72
N GLU A 121 -6.70 21.86 -14.05
CA GLU A 121 -6.48 21.38 -12.69
C GLU A 121 -5.46 20.23 -12.68
N LEU A 122 -4.54 20.25 -11.71
CA LEU A 122 -3.57 19.18 -11.50
C LEU A 122 -4.05 18.25 -10.39
N ILE A 123 -4.01 16.95 -10.67
CA ILE A 123 -4.35 15.89 -9.72
C ILE A 123 -3.12 15.02 -9.47
N LEU A 124 -2.72 14.95 -8.21
CA LEU A 124 -1.77 13.94 -7.76
C LEU A 124 -2.55 12.67 -7.43
N GLN A 125 -2.41 11.66 -8.27
CA GLN A 125 -3.08 10.38 -8.12
C GLN A 125 -2.19 9.45 -7.28
N LEU A 126 -2.69 9.08 -6.11
CA LEU A 126 -2.07 8.07 -5.25
C LEU A 126 -2.63 6.68 -5.61
N PRO A 127 -1.77 5.66 -5.69
CA PRO A 127 -2.22 4.29 -5.93
C PRO A 127 -2.89 3.72 -4.69
N GLN A 128 -3.78 2.74 -4.89
CA GLN A 128 -4.42 2.00 -3.79
C GLN A 128 -3.38 1.43 -2.82
N PRO A 129 -3.64 1.46 -1.50
CA PRO A 129 -2.75 0.87 -0.51
C PRO A 129 -2.63 -0.64 -0.74
N GLU A 130 -1.43 -1.17 -0.54
CA GLU A 130 -1.14 -2.59 -0.69
C GLU A 130 -0.20 -3.09 0.41
N VAL A 131 -0.13 -4.41 0.56
CA VAL A 131 0.88 -5.06 1.38
C VAL A 131 2.20 -5.01 0.62
N LEU A 132 3.14 -4.20 1.11
CA LEU A 132 4.45 -4.01 0.50
C LEU A 132 5.40 -5.15 0.86
N TYR A 133 5.27 -5.64 2.10
CA TYR A 133 6.10 -6.72 2.62
C TYR A 133 5.35 -7.48 3.70
N GLN A 134 5.60 -8.79 3.79
CA GLN A 134 5.06 -9.63 4.84
C GLN A 134 6.09 -10.67 5.23
N PHE A 135 6.16 -10.96 6.53
CA PHE A 135 7.15 -11.86 7.09
C PHE A 135 6.58 -12.64 8.27
N ILE A 136 6.96 -13.90 8.36
CA ILE A 136 6.65 -14.76 9.50
C ILE A 136 7.94 -14.99 10.29
N ASN A 137 7.90 -14.71 11.59
CA ASN A 137 9.02 -14.98 12.48
C ASN A 137 9.09 -16.49 12.78
N VAL A 138 9.90 -17.21 12.01
CA VAL A 138 10.08 -18.66 12.13
C VAL A 138 10.48 -19.08 13.55
N ASP A 139 11.29 -18.31 14.25
CA ASP A 139 11.79 -18.69 15.57
C ASP A 139 10.75 -18.48 16.69
N SER A 140 9.57 -17.91 16.38
CA SER A 140 8.49 -17.65 17.34
C SER A 140 7.44 -18.76 17.44
N TRP A 141 7.49 -19.77 16.56
CA TRP A 141 6.39 -20.73 16.43
C TRP A 141 6.43 -21.85 17.48
N GLU A 142 5.29 -22.02 18.14
CA GLU A 142 5.07 -23.09 19.11
C GLU A 142 3.68 -23.72 18.94
N VAL A 143 3.55 -25.00 19.27
CA VAL A 143 2.27 -25.69 19.41
C VAL A 143 1.91 -25.79 20.88
N LEU A 144 0.71 -25.32 21.18
CA LEU A 144 0.05 -25.37 22.48
C LEU A 144 -1.07 -26.41 22.43
N TYR A 145 -1.20 -27.21 23.49
CA TYR A 145 -2.41 -27.99 23.73
C TYR A 145 -2.72 -28.14 25.23
N GLN A 146 -4.01 -28.30 25.54
CA GLN A 146 -4.52 -28.51 26.89
C GLN A 146 -5.37 -29.79 26.93
N GLN A 147 -4.94 -30.77 27.73
CA GLN A 147 -5.69 -31.98 28.05
C GLN A 147 -6.41 -31.82 29.40
N GLU A 148 -7.69 -31.42 29.42
CA GLU A 148 -8.48 -31.23 30.67
C GLU A 148 -8.52 -32.46 31.61
N PRO A 149 -8.68 -32.30 32.95
CA PRO A 149 -8.57 -31.08 33.78
C PRO A 149 -7.31 -31.06 34.70
N TYR A 150 -6.42 -32.05 34.63
CA TYR A 150 -5.22 -32.16 35.49
C TYR A 150 -3.91 -31.89 34.72
N VAL A 151 -3.94 -30.82 33.92
CA VAL A 151 -3.26 -30.70 32.62
C VAL A 151 -1.79 -30.30 32.71
N ARG A 152 -0.89 -31.11 32.16
CA ARG A 152 0.42 -30.62 31.70
C ARG A 152 0.19 -29.80 30.43
N LYS A 153 0.41 -28.49 30.49
CA LYS A 153 0.56 -27.64 29.30
C LYS A 153 1.83 -28.10 28.60
N PHE A 154 1.69 -28.74 27.45
CA PHE A 154 2.83 -29.06 26.62
C PHE A 154 3.00 -27.96 25.58
N ILE A 155 4.21 -27.46 25.48
CA ILE A 155 4.64 -26.45 24.52
C ILE A 155 5.71 -27.13 23.68
N LYS A 156 5.46 -27.30 22.38
CA LYS A 156 6.44 -27.84 21.44
C LYS A 156 6.86 -26.72 20.49
N PRO A 157 8.12 -26.27 20.50
CA PRO A 157 8.61 -25.40 19.44
C PRO A 157 8.55 -26.16 18.11
N LEU A 158 8.12 -25.47 17.05
CA LEU A 158 8.10 -26.06 15.72
C LEU A 158 9.48 -25.94 15.06
N ASN A 159 9.85 -26.96 14.28
CA ASN A 159 11.03 -26.87 13.44
C ASN A 159 10.72 -26.11 12.13
N ARG A 160 11.76 -25.74 11.37
CA ARG A 160 11.59 -24.97 10.13
C ARG A 160 10.73 -25.65 9.07
N GLU A 161 10.79 -26.98 8.97
CA GLU A 161 10.00 -27.73 7.98
C GLU A 161 8.53 -27.76 8.36
N GLU A 162 8.23 -27.91 9.65
CA GLU A 162 6.89 -27.82 10.20
C GLU A 162 6.30 -26.42 9.97
N ILE A 163 7.07 -25.36 10.22
CA ILE A 163 6.60 -23.97 10.03
C ILE A 163 6.30 -23.68 8.57
N ARG A 164 7.11 -24.18 7.62
CA ARG A 164 6.83 -24.05 6.18
C ARG A 164 5.49 -24.65 5.78
N LYS A 165 5.00 -25.68 6.49
CA LYS A 165 3.65 -26.24 6.26
C LYS A 165 2.54 -25.31 6.73
N LEU A 166 2.83 -24.37 7.63
CA LEU A 166 1.89 -23.38 8.16
C LEU A 166 2.00 -22.03 7.47
N GLU A 167 3.11 -21.74 6.78
CA GLU A 167 3.46 -20.43 6.23
C GLU A 167 2.36 -19.82 5.34
N ALA A 168 1.79 -20.59 4.41
CA ALA A 168 0.74 -20.09 3.53
C ALA A 168 -0.55 -19.71 4.28
N GLU A 169 -0.96 -20.53 5.25
CA GLU A 169 -2.12 -20.28 6.11
C GLU A 169 -1.86 -19.08 7.03
N ALA A 170 -0.66 -18.99 7.57
CA ALA A 170 -0.22 -17.91 8.44
C ALA A 170 -0.20 -16.54 7.72
N LEU A 171 0.39 -16.50 6.52
CA LEU A 171 0.41 -15.29 5.70
C LEU A 171 -1.00 -14.87 5.26
N THR A 172 -1.86 -15.84 4.93
CA THR A 172 -3.26 -15.53 4.59
C THR A 172 -4.01 -14.93 5.76
N ALA A 173 -3.90 -15.54 6.95
CA ALA A 173 -4.53 -15.02 8.17
C ALA A 173 -4.02 -13.61 8.52
N LEU A 174 -2.72 -13.38 8.37
CA LEU A 174 -2.09 -12.10 8.64
C LEU A 174 -2.58 -10.98 7.69
N VAL A 175 -2.70 -11.27 6.39
CA VAL A 175 -3.24 -10.31 5.41
C VAL A 175 -4.73 -10.05 5.64
N GLN A 176 -5.49 -11.09 6.01
CA GLN A 176 -6.90 -10.95 6.33
C GLN A 176 -7.12 -10.06 7.56
N GLU A 177 -6.32 -10.23 8.62
CA GLU A 177 -6.35 -9.37 9.80
C GLU A 177 -6.08 -7.90 9.45
N VAL A 178 -5.11 -7.64 8.57
CA VAL A 178 -4.81 -6.29 8.06
C VAL A 178 -6.01 -5.67 7.35
N GLN A 179 -6.73 -6.45 6.55
CA GLN A 179 -7.93 -6.00 5.84
C GLN A 179 -9.10 -5.77 6.79
N GLU A 180 -9.36 -6.70 7.71
CA GLU A 180 -10.46 -6.62 8.67
C GLU A 180 -10.31 -5.45 9.64
N ASN A 181 -9.07 -5.10 10.00
CA ASN A 181 -8.76 -3.98 10.89
C ASN A 181 -8.70 -2.62 10.16
N GLY A 182 -8.89 -2.57 8.83
CA GLY A 182 -8.88 -1.32 8.06
C GLY A 182 -7.51 -0.64 7.98
N LEU A 183 -6.42 -1.41 8.11
CA LEU A 183 -5.07 -0.87 8.17
C LEU A 183 -4.56 -0.38 6.80
N LEU A 184 -5.15 -0.89 5.72
CA LEU A 184 -4.88 -0.41 4.35
C LEU A 184 -5.35 1.04 4.20
N GLU A 185 -6.57 1.33 4.62
CA GLU A 185 -7.17 2.66 4.58
C GLU A 185 -6.41 3.63 5.48
N GLU A 186 -6.03 3.19 6.69
CA GLU A 186 -5.22 4.00 7.61
C GLU A 186 -3.86 4.38 6.98
N ALA A 187 -3.20 3.43 6.31
CA ALA A 187 -1.93 3.69 5.64
C ALA A 187 -2.09 4.67 4.47
N ALA A 188 -3.15 4.55 3.67
CA ALA A 188 -3.45 5.48 2.58
C ALA A 188 -3.74 6.90 3.11
N GLU A 189 -4.53 7.01 4.18
CA GLU A 189 -4.83 8.31 4.80
C GLU A 189 -3.58 8.97 5.37
N LYS A 190 -2.72 8.21 6.06
CA LYS A 190 -1.43 8.72 6.55
C LYS A 190 -0.55 9.20 5.41
N ALA A 191 -0.43 8.44 4.33
CA ALA A 191 0.36 8.83 3.17
C ALA A 191 -0.17 10.11 2.54
N LYS A 192 -1.49 10.22 2.37
CA LYS A 192 -2.14 11.43 1.88
C LYS A 192 -1.82 12.65 2.76
N LEU A 193 -2.00 12.54 4.08
CA LEU A 193 -1.78 13.66 5.00
C LEU A 193 -0.34 14.17 4.99
N GLU A 194 0.66 13.27 4.96
CA GLU A 194 2.06 13.68 4.90
C GLU A 194 2.43 14.31 3.54
N ILE A 195 1.83 13.84 2.45
CA ILE A 195 1.99 14.48 1.14
C ILE A 195 1.33 15.85 1.12
N GLU A 196 0.12 16.02 1.68
CA GLU A 196 -0.56 17.31 1.79
C GLU A 196 0.31 18.31 2.56
N LYS A 197 0.87 17.89 3.70
CA LYS A 197 1.79 18.70 4.49
C LYS A 197 3.03 19.12 3.69
N LEU A 198 3.64 18.19 2.93
CA LEU A 198 4.76 18.53 2.06
C LEU A 198 4.36 19.57 0.99
N LEU A 199 3.19 19.41 0.37
CA LEU A 199 2.70 20.36 -0.64
C LEU A 199 2.48 21.76 -0.03
N GLU A 200 1.93 21.84 1.18
CA GLU A 200 1.79 23.09 1.93
C GLU A 200 3.14 23.74 2.22
N GLU A 201 4.12 22.97 2.72
CA GLU A 201 5.48 23.46 3.00
C GLU A 201 6.20 23.99 1.76
N LYS A 202 5.89 23.46 0.57
CA LYS A 202 6.46 23.91 -0.71
C LYS A 202 5.63 24.99 -1.41
N GLU A 203 4.58 25.49 -0.76
CA GLU A 203 3.65 26.50 -1.30
C GLU A 203 3.05 26.06 -2.65
N ILE A 204 2.53 24.82 -2.71
CA ILE A 204 1.81 24.24 -3.85
C ILE A 204 0.35 24.07 -3.46
N ALA A 205 -0.50 25.03 -3.82
CA ALA A 205 -1.87 25.12 -3.30
C ALA A 205 -2.96 24.58 -4.26
N THR A 206 -2.66 24.42 -5.55
CA THR A 206 -3.70 24.09 -6.56
C THR A 206 -3.85 22.60 -6.88
N VAL A 207 -3.04 21.74 -6.26
CA VAL A 207 -3.01 20.31 -6.59
C VAL A 207 -4.01 19.57 -5.71
N LYS A 208 -4.95 18.86 -6.34
CA LYS A 208 -5.88 17.96 -5.64
C LYS A 208 -5.24 16.59 -5.51
N ILE A 209 -5.33 15.97 -4.34
CA ILE A 209 -4.94 14.57 -4.16
C ILE A 209 -6.16 13.68 -4.37
N ALA A 210 -6.02 12.67 -5.22
CA ALA A 210 -7.04 11.67 -5.46
C ALA A 210 -6.49 10.26 -5.28
N GLN A 211 -7.33 9.36 -4.76
CA GLN A 211 -7.03 7.94 -4.70
C GLN A 211 -7.44 7.28 -6.02
N ALA A 212 -6.56 6.47 -6.61
CA ALA A 212 -6.77 5.81 -7.90
C ALA A 212 -7.88 4.77 -7.90
#